data_AF-A0A8T6ZZ36-F1
#
_entry.id   AF-A0A8T6ZZ36-F1
#
_cell.length_a   1.000
_cell.length_b   1.000
_cell.length_c   1.000
_cell.angle_alpha   90.00
_cell.angle_beta   90.00
_cell.angle_gamma   90.00
#
_symmetry.space_group_name_H-M   'P 1'
#
loop_
_entity.id
_entity.type
_entity.pdbx_description
1 polymer ?
#
loop_
_entity_poly.entity_id
_entity_poly.type
_entity_poly.pdbx_seq_one_letter_code
_entity_poly.pdbx_strand_id
1 'polypeptide(L)'
;MTEYQETVFVKLLAPLIILFMIATIYFVFNKNQTLWNRMFASSHSLIAMVGALYAIVASKYTAPGSFDPHTVNFSKILAIAAIFGFIAVLYFKGNKKVHFLLLPFLLCMAYIWHVGGMAITHNWA
;
A
#
# COMPACT_ATOMS: atom_id res chain seq x y z
N MET A 1 -0.89 5.04 -23.47
CA MET A 1 -0.94 5.65 -22.13
C MET A 1 -0.67 7.11 -22.33
N THR A 2 -1.42 8.01 -21.69
CA THR A 2 -1.03 9.43 -21.70
C THR A 2 0.27 9.59 -20.89
N GLU A 3 1.11 10.57 -21.22
CA GLU A 3 2.35 10.89 -20.48
C GLU A 3 2.08 10.97 -18.96
N TYR A 4 0.91 11.53 -18.60
CA TYR A 4 0.34 11.51 -17.27
C TYR A 4 0.29 10.11 -16.61
N GLN A 5 -0.23 9.08 -17.29
CA GLN A 5 -0.36 7.74 -16.73
C GLN A 5 0.99 7.04 -16.53
N GLU A 6 1.97 7.35 -17.38
CA GLU A 6 3.36 6.87 -17.20
C GLU A 6 3.97 7.46 -15.95
N THR A 7 3.76 8.75 -15.69
CA THR A 7 4.27 9.39 -14.48
C THR A 7 3.69 8.79 -13.19
N VAL A 8 2.42 8.39 -13.18
CA VAL A 8 1.78 7.74 -12.02
C VAL A 8 2.43 6.38 -11.72
N PHE A 9 2.59 5.54 -12.74
CA PHE A 9 3.20 4.23 -12.58
C PHE A 9 4.65 4.34 -12.08
N VAL A 10 5.45 5.22 -12.69
CA VAL A 10 6.84 5.45 -12.29
C VAL A 10 6.94 5.96 -10.85
N LYS A 11 6.07 6.92 -10.46
CA LYS A 11 6.05 7.44 -9.08
C LYS A 11 5.69 6.36 -8.06
N LEU A 12 4.83 5.40 -8.41
CA LEU A 12 4.38 4.32 -7.52
C LEU A 12 5.23 3.04 -7.59
N LEU A 13 6.22 2.97 -8.47
CA LEU A 13 7.09 1.79 -8.59
C LEU A 13 7.95 1.55 -7.35
N ALA A 14 8.59 2.60 -6.83
CA ALA A 14 9.41 2.52 -5.63
C ALA A 14 8.62 2.01 -4.39
N PRO A 15 7.45 2.58 -4.02
CA PRO A 15 6.69 2.06 -2.90
C PRO A 15 6.19 0.63 -3.12
N LEU A 16 5.86 0.22 -4.37
CA LEU A 16 5.50 -1.17 -4.66
C LEU A 16 6.64 -2.14 -4.35
N ILE A 17 7.88 -1.81 -4.75
CA ILE A 17 9.06 -2.63 -4.48
C ILE A 17 9.31 -2.71 -2.96
N ILE A 18 9.27 -1.58 -2.26
CA ILE A 18 9.50 -1.52 -0.81
C ILE A 18 8.45 -2.36 -0.07
N LEU A 19 7.17 -2.21 -0.40
CA LEU A 19 6.09 -2.98 0.22
C LEU A 19 6.22 -4.48 -0.05
N PHE A 20 6.64 -4.88 -1.26
CA PHE A 20 6.90 -6.29 -1.58
C PHE A 20 8.05 -6.87 -0.73
N MET A 21 9.12 -6.10 -0.55
CA MET A 21 10.22 -6.47 0.34
C MET A 21 9.74 -6.61 1.80
N ILE A 22 8.95 -5.66 2.31
CA ILE A 22 8.42 -5.71 3.68
C ILE A 22 7.53 -6.94 3.85
N ALA A 23 6.61 -7.22 2.91
CA ALA A 23 5.76 -8.41 2.95
C ALA A 23 6.59 -9.70 3.03
N THR A 24 7.64 -9.79 2.20
CA THR A 24 8.55 -10.94 2.17
C THR A 24 9.32 -11.10 3.49
N ILE A 25 9.86 -10.01 4.04
CA ILE A 25 10.59 -10.06 5.31
C ILE A 25 9.66 -10.48 6.45
N TYR A 26 8.45 -9.93 6.55
CA TYR A 26 7.47 -10.35 7.54
C TYR A 26 7.12 -11.84 7.41
N PHE A 27 6.97 -12.34 6.19
CA PHE A 27 6.65 -13.74 5.93
C PHE A 27 7.80 -14.70 6.28
N VAL A 28 9.04 -14.34 5.95
CA VAL A 28 10.24 -15.17 6.18
C VAL A 28 10.64 -15.18 7.65
N PHE A 29 10.60 -14.03 8.32
CA PHE A 29 11.04 -13.92 9.72
C PHE A 29 9.99 -14.39 10.73
N ASN A 30 8.78 -14.72 10.29
CA ASN A 30 7.74 -15.33 11.11
C ASN A 30 7.68 -16.87 10.97
N LYS A 31 8.81 -17.52 10.65
CA LYS A 31 8.90 -18.95 10.28
C LYS A 31 8.38 -19.96 11.32
N ASN A 32 8.33 -19.59 12.60
CA ASN A 32 7.88 -20.48 13.69
C ASN A 32 6.35 -20.47 13.89
N GLN A 33 5.62 -19.77 13.03
CA GLN A 33 4.15 -19.65 13.08
C GLN A 33 3.50 -20.46 11.96
N THR A 34 2.21 -20.75 12.11
CA THR A 34 1.40 -21.39 11.06
C THR A 34 1.42 -20.57 9.78
N LEU A 35 1.23 -21.22 8.62
CA LEU A 35 1.18 -20.53 7.32
C LEU A 35 0.16 -19.39 7.33
N TRP A 36 -1.02 -19.62 7.91
CA TRP A 36 -2.06 -18.60 8.06
C TRP A 36 -1.59 -17.39 8.86
N ASN A 37 -0.93 -17.60 10.00
CA ASN A 37 -0.39 -16.50 10.82
C ASN A 37 0.71 -15.73 10.07
N ARG A 38 1.52 -16.42 9.26
CA ARG A 38 2.56 -15.80 8.43
C ARG A 38 1.94 -14.92 7.36
N MET A 39 0.97 -15.44 6.61
CA MET A 39 0.24 -14.69 5.60
C MET A 39 -0.47 -13.48 6.19
N PHE A 40 -1.17 -13.66 7.31
CA PHE A 40 -1.88 -12.61 8.00
C PHE A 40 -0.94 -11.51 8.49
N ALA A 41 0.20 -11.88 9.10
CA ALA A 41 1.21 -10.92 9.53
C ALA A 41 1.83 -10.12 8.37
N SER A 42 1.99 -10.72 7.18
CA SER A 42 2.52 -10.03 5.99
C SER A 42 1.48 -9.25 5.17
N SER A 43 0.19 -9.46 5.44
CA SER A 43 -0.90 -9.00 4.56
C SER A 43 -1.04 -7.47 4.48
N HIS A 44 -0.68 -6.74 5.54
CA HIS A 44 -0.75 -5.27 5.56
C HIS A 44 -0.01 -4.62 4.37
N SER A 45 1.19 -5.12 4.06
CA SER A 45 1.98 -4.62 2.94
C SER A 45 1.37 -5.00 1.59
N LEU A 46 0.79 -6.19 1.47
CA LEU A 46 0.09 -6.63 0.25
C LEU A 46 -1.16 -5.80 -0.01
N ILE A 47 -1.95 -5.48 1.03
CA ILE A 47 -3.15 -4.65 0.90
C ILE A 47 -2.75 -3.22 0.48
N ALA A 48 -1.67 -2.67 1.03
CA ALA A 48 -1.14 -1.39 0.59
C ALA A 48 -0.70 -1.41 -0.89
N MET A 49 -0.09 -2.50 -1.36
CA MET A 49 0.24 -2.68 -2.78
C MET A 49 -1.01 -2.70 -3.65
N VAL A 50 -2.08 -3.38 -3.22
CA VAL A 50 -3.38 -3.36 -3.90
C VAL A 50 -3.90 -1.93 -4.00
N GLY A 51 -3.74 -1.10 -2.95
CA GLY A 51 -4.08 0.32 -3.00
C GLY A 51 -3.31 1.08 -4.07
N ALA A 52 -1.99 0.89 -4.16
CA ALA A 52 -1.16 1.53 -5.19
C ALA A 52 -1.56 1.10 -6.61
N LEU A 53 -1.76 -0.21 -6.83
CA LEU A 53 -2.21 -0.74 -8.13
C LEU A 53 -3.62 -0.23 -8.48
N TYR A 54 -4.51 -0.14 -7.50
CA TYR A 54 -5.84 0.42 -7.67
C TYR A 54 -5.75 1.88 -8.14
N ALA A 55 -4.89 2.70 -7.55
CA ALA A 55 -4.72 4.09 -7.99
C ALA A 55 -4.21 4.18 -9.44
N ILE A 56 -3.27 3.32 -9.83
CA ILE A 56 -2.77 3.26 -11.22
C ILE A 56 -3.93 2.93 -12.18
N VAL A 57 -4.75 1.93 -11.86
CA VAL A 57 -5.87 1.53 -12.72
C VAL A 57 -6.97 2.59 -12.73
N ALA A 58 -7.39 3.07 -11.55
CA ALA A 58 -8.45 4.05 -11.40
C ALA A 58 -8.12 5.39 -12.10
N SER A 59 -6.85 5.82 -12.08
CA SER A 59 -6.41 7.01 -12.82
C SER A 59 -6.71 6.98 -14.33
N LYS A 60 -6.93 5.79 -14.90
CA LYS A 60 -7.28 5.60 -16.32
C LYS A 60 -8.77 5.76 -16.63
N TYR A 61 -9.61 5.69 -15.61
CA TYR A 61 -11.08 5.71 -15.73
C TYR A 61 -11.72 6.90 -15.03
N THR A 62 -10.90 7.77 -14.45
CA THR A 62 -11.31 8.99 -13.74
C THR A 62 -11.07 10.20 -14.64
N ALA A 63 -11.81 11.29 -14.43
CA ALA A 63 -11.67 12.53 -15.19
C ALA A 63 -11.48 13.74 -14.24
N PRO A 64 -10.85 14.83 -14.72
CA PRO A 64 -10.70 16.05 -13.92
C PRO A 64 -12.06 16.65 -13.52
N GLY A 65 -12.15 17.19 -12.31
CA GLY A 65 -13.21 18.15 -11.97
C GLY A 65 -14.40 17.67 -11.14
N SER A 66 -14.35 16.50 -10.46
CA SER A 66 -15.36 16.17 -9.44
C SER A 66 -14.87 15.14 -8.42
N PHE A 67 -15.63 14.99 -7.32
CA PHE A 67 -15.41 13.96 -6.32
C PHE A 67 -15.68 12.57 -6.93
N ASP A 68 -14.61 11.80 -7.14
CA ASP A 68 -14.69 10.50 -7.78
C ASP A 68 -14.88 9.36 -6.73
N PRO A 69 -15.89 8.47 -6.89
CA PRO A 69 -16.09 7.30 -6.04
C PRO A 69 -14.85 6.39 -5.89
N HIS A 70 -13.97 6.37 -6.89
CA HIS A 70 -12.69 5.68 -6.85
C HIS A 70 -11.78 6.21 -5.73
N THR A 71 -11.86 7.50 -5.37
CA THR A 71 -11.08 8.09 -4.27
C THR A 71 -11.51 7.52 -2.91
N VAL A 72 -12.81 7.29 -2.74
CA VAL A 72 -13.37 6.68 -1.51
C VAL A 72 -12.93 5.23 -1.40
N ASN A 73 -13.06 4.46 -2.48
CA ASN A 73 -12.65 3.05 -2.50
C ASN A 73 -11.15 2.90 -2.28
N PHE A 74 -10.34 3.74 -2.92
CA PHE A 74 -8.91 3.82 -2.69
C PHE A 74 -8.57 4.09 -1.22
N SER A 75 -9.22 5.09 -0.61
CA SER A 75 -9.00 5.44 0.81
C SER A 75 -9.40 4.29 1.74
N LYS A 76 -10.48 3.56 1.44
CA LYS A 76 -10.88 2.37 2.20
C LYS A 76 -9.82 1.27 2.13
N ILE A 77 -9.24 1.00 0.96
CA ILE A 77 -8.18 -0.01 0.82
C ILE A 77 -6.97 0.36 1.69
N LEU A 78 -6.56 1.63 1.66
CA LEU A 78 -5.47 2.11 2.50
C LEU A 78 -5.81 2.07 4.01
N ALA A 79 -7.03 2.42 4.39
CA ALA A 79 -7.47 2.30 5.77
C ALA A 79 -7.41 0.84 6.27
N ILE A 80 -7.83 -0.12 5.43
CA ILE A 80 -7.72 -1.56 5.74
C ILE A 80 -6.23 -1.95 5.89
N ALA A 81 -5.35 -1.50 4.99
CA ALA A 81 -3.91 -1.77 5.12
C ALA A 81 -3.33 -1.24 6.44
N ALA A 82 -3.74 -0.04 6.86
CA ALA A 82 -3.32 0.56 8.12
C ALA A 82 -3.81 -0.23 9.34
N ILE A 83 -5.07 -0.67 9.35
CA ILE A 83 -5.63 -1.53 10.41
C ILE A 83 -4.82 -2.83 10.50
N PHE A 84 -4.55 -3.48 9.37
CA PHE A 84 -3.76 -4.70 9.34
C PHE A 84 -2.30 -4.47 9.76
N GLY A 85 -1.74 -3.29 9.49
CA GLY A 85 -0.42 -2.89 9.98
C GLY A 85 -0.39 -2.82 11.51
N PHE A 86 -1.41 -2.24 12.13
CA PHE A 86 -1.55 -2.20 13.59
C PHE A 86 -1.75 -3.60 14.19
N ILE A 87 -2.60 -4.41 13.58
CA ILE A 87 -2.81 -5.81 13.98
C ILE A 87 -1.50 -6.61 13.86
N ALA A 88 -0.70 -6.39 12.81
CA ALA A 88 0.60 -7.05 12.68
C ALA A 88 1.55 -6.73 13.85
N VAL A 89 1.46 -5.53 14.45
CA VAL A 89 2.22 -5.21 15.67
C VAL A 89 1.79 -6.07 16.86
N LEU A 90 0.49 -6.31 17.02
CA LEU A 90 -0.05 -7.08 18.14
C LEU A 90 0.19 -8.60 18.00
N TYR A 91 0.11 -9.13 16.78
CA TYR A 91 0.09 -10.57 16.53
C TYR A 91 1.41 -11.16 16.03
N PHE A 92 2.37 -10.34 15.59
CA PHE A 92 3.67 -10.85 15.16
C PHE A 92 4.49 -11.36 16.35
N LYS A 93 4.95 -12.61 16.26
CA LYS A 93 5.72 -13.30 17.30
C LYS A 93 7.18 -13.56 16.92
N GLY A 94 7.65 -13.02 15.79
CA GLY A 94 9.03 -13.14 15.32
C GLY A 94 9.99 -12.17 16.01
N ASN A 95 11.12 -11.90 15.34
CA ASN A 95 12.10 -10.93 15.84
C ASN A 95 11.50 -9.51 15.87
N LYS A 96 11.36 -8.92 17.06
CA LYS A 96 10.75 -7.59 17.24
C LYS A 96 11.42 -6.47 16.41
N LYS A 97 12.68 -6.63 16.00
CA LYS A 97 13.37 -5.68 15.10
C LYS A 97 12.66 -5.57 13.74
N VAL A 98 11.90 -6.58 13.31
CA VAL A 98 11.11 -6.55 12.08
C VAL A 98 10.02 -5.47 12.15
N HIS A 99 9.53 -5.10 13.34
CA HIS A 99 8.56 -4.01 13.49
C HIS A 99 9.12 -2.64 13.09
N PHE A 100 10.44 -2.45 13.02
CA PHE A 100 10.99 -1.20 12.48
C PHE A 100 10.65 -1.02 11.00
N LEU A 101 10.29 -2.09 10.27
CA LEU A 101 9.78 -2.01 8.91
C LEU A 101 8.39 -1.37 8.82
N LEU A 102 7.69 -1.18 9.95
CA LEU A 102 6.45 -0.41 9.97
C LEU A 102 6.70 1.07 9.62
N LEU A 103 7.89 1.62 9.91
CA LEU A 103 8.24 3.00 9.55
C LEU A 103 8.29 3.22 8.03
N PRO A 104 9.09 2.47 7.24
CA PRO A 104 9.05 2.59 5.79
C PRO A 104 7.69 2.19 5.20
N PHE A 105 6.95 1.27 5.82
CA PHE A 105 5.56 0.98 5.43
C PHE A 105 4.66 2.21 5.56
N LEU A 106 4.69 2.91 6.69
CA LEU A 106 3.89 4.13 6.92
C LEU A 106 4.27 5.25 5.96
N LEU A 107 5.57 5.42 5.66
CA LEU A 107 6.04 6.37 4.66
C LEU A 107 5.53 6.01 3.26
N CYS A 108 5.58 4.73 2.87
CA CYS A 108 5.02 4.26 1.61
C CYS A 108 3.51 4.48 1.56
N MET A 109 2.78 4.21 2.64
CA MET A 109 1.34 4.44 2.74
C MET A 109 0.97 5.90 2.56
N ALA A 110 1.65 6.82 3.25
CA ALA A 110 1.43 8.25 3.11
C ALA A 110 1.73 8.74 1.70
N TYR A 111 2.82 8.26 1.11
CA TYR A 111 3.20 8.61 -0.26
C TYR A 111 2.22 8.05 -1.30
N ILE A 112 1.77 6.79 -1.14
CA ILE A 112 0.74 6.18 -1.98
C ILE A 112 -0.56 6.97 -1.86
N TRP A 113 -1.00 7.31 -0.65
CA TRP A 113 -2.20 8.12 -0.43
C TRP A 113 -2.12 9.46 -1.16
N HIS A 114 -0.99 10.15 -1.04
CA HIS A 114 -0.76 11.44 -1.70
C HIS A 114 -0.73 11.30 -3.23
N VAL A 115 0.17 10.50 -3.78
CA VAL A 115 0.35 10.34 -5.24
C VAL A 115 -0.86 9.67 -5.88
N GLY A 116 -1.42 8.65 -5.24
CA GLY A 116 -2.61 7.94 -5.71
C GLY A 116 -3.86 8.81 -5.65
N GLY A 117 -4.01 9.63 -4.60
CA GLY A 117 -5.08 10.62 -4.49
C GLY A 117 -5.02 11.65 -5.62
N MET A 118 -3.84 12.23 -5.86
CA MET A 118 -3.62 13.16 -6.99
C MET A 118 -3.87 12.47 -8.33
N ALA A 119 -3.45 11.22 -8.49
CA ALA A 119 -3.64 10.45 -9.72
C ALA A 119 -5.12 10.20 -10.05
N ILE A 120 -5.93 9.87 -9.04
CA ILE A 120 -7.37 9.60 -9.20
C ILE A 120 -8.15 10.91 -9.40
N THR A 121 -7.79 11.96 -8.67
CA THR A 121 -8.51 13.24 -8.72
C THR A 121 -8.03 14.17 -9.84
N HIS A 122 -6.94 13.81 -10.52
CA HIS A 122 -6.23 14.65 -11.49
C HIS A 122 -5.76 16.00 -10.91
N ASN A 123 -5.58 16.07 -9.59
CA ASN A 123 -5.16 17.30 -8.90
C ASN A 123 -3.67 17.24 -8.56
N TRP A 124 -2.82 17.67 -9.50
CA TRP A 124 -1.35 17.75 -9.34
C TRP A 124 -0.84 19.16 -9.07
N ALA A 125 -1.77 20.10 -8.80
CA ALA A 125 -1.49 21.50 -8.52
C ALA A 125 -1.12 21.73 -7.06
#